data_AF-J3HWG3-F1
#
_entry.id   AF-J3HWG3-F1
#
_cell.length_a   1.000
_cell.length_b   1.000
_cell.length_c   1.000
_cell.angle_alpha   90.00
_cell.angle_beta   90.00
_cell.angle_gamma   90.00
#
_symmetry.space_group_name_H-M   'P 1'
#
loop_
_entity.id
_entity.type
_entity.pdbx_description
1 polymer ?
#
loop_
_entity_poly.entity_id
_entity_poly.type
_entity_poly.pdbx_seq_one_letter_code
_entity_poly.pdbx_strand_id
1 'polypeptide(L)'
;MALTTSVPLLISQQFDSEVVLANYQNGVYYNLEGSAAQIWLGLKVNRTVEEIGSAIAAATGGDVPFITQQVHAFVDGMLAEGLIAEGAADARDEAAIANWAPVLTGAFVAPEFQRFDNLRELLLMDPVHDAGEEGWPLRETQESK
;
A
#
# COMPACT_ATOMS: atom_id res chain seq x y z
N MET A 1 18.66 -4.10 -10.26
CA MET A 1 18.71 -4.65 -8.89
C MET A 1 17.36 -5.29 -8.61
N ALA A 2 17.32 -6.46 -7.98
CA ALA A 2 16.04 -7.09 -7.63
C ALA A 2 15.59 -6.62 -6.24
N LEU A 3 14.31 -6.35 -6.09
CA LEU A 3 13.69 -5.92 -4.85
C LEU A 3 12.81 -7.05 -4.32
N THR A 4 12.70 -7.15 -2.99
CA THR A 4 11.81 -8.10 -2.35
C THR A 4 10.99 -7.43 -1.25
N THR A 5 9.74 -7.86 -1.12
CA THR A 5 8.83 -7.48 -0.02
C THR A 5 8.92 -8.46 1.16
N SER A 6 9.71 -9.53 1.03
CA SER A 6 9.98 -10.50 2.09
C SER A 6 11.02 -9.98 3.08
N VAL A 7 10.61 -9.01 3.89
CA VAL A 7 11.43 -8.44 4.98
C VAL A 7 11.10 -9.15 6.30
N PRO A 8 12.11 -9.59 7.09
CA PRO A 8 11.86 -10.21 8.39
C PRO A 8 11.02 -9.32 9.31
N LEU A 9 10.05 -9.90 10.01
CA LEU A 9 9.16 -9.21 10.97
C LEU A 9 8.30 -8.08 10.35
N LEU A 10 8.25 -7.98 9.03
CA LEU A 10 7.31 -7.11 8.32
C LEU A 10 6.11 -7.94 7.87
N ILE A 11 4.91 -7.49 8.24
CA ILE A 11 3.65 -8.09 7.78
C ILE A 11 2.92 -7.07 6.92
N SER A 12 2.36 -7.50 5.79
CA SER A 12 1.47 -6.69 4.98
C SER A 12 0.06 -7.26 4.97
N GLN A 13 -0.93 -6.39 5.16
CA GLN A 13 -2.34 -6.72 5.06
C GLN A 13 -3.00 -5.75 4.09
N GLN A 14 -3.71 -6.29 3.10
CA GLN A 14 -4.50 -5.50 2.17
C GLN A 14 -5.94 -5.36 2.72
N PHE A 15 -6.48 -4.15 2.64
CA PHE A 15 -7.86 -3.81 2.97
C PHE A 15 -8.45 -3.01 1.80
N ASP A 16 -9.46 -3.53 1.11
CA ASP A 16 -10.08 -2.87 -0.05
C ASP A 16 -9.08 -2.14 -0.98
N SER A 17 -8.93 -0.81 -0.82
CA SER A 17 -8.04 0.07 -1.60
C SER A 17 -6.69 0.43 -0.97
N GLU A 18 -6.44 0.00 0.27
CA GLU A 18 -5.24 0.32 1.05
C GLU A 18 -4.43 -0.93 1.43
N VAL A 19 -3.18 -0.70 1.81
CA VAL A 19 -2.29 -1.72 2.35
C VAL A 19 -1.65 -1.20 3.62
N VAL A 20 -1.86 -1.93 4.71
CA VAL A 20 -1.20 -1.66 5.99
C VAL A 20 0.03 -2.55 6.11
N LEU A 21 1.16 -1.93 6.45
CA LEU A 21 2.40 -2.62 6.80
C LEU A 21 2.65 -2.49 8.30
N ALA A 22 2.91 -3.60 8.97
CA ALA A 22 3.28 -3.65 10.38
C ALA A 22 4.73 -4.14 10.50
N ASN A 23 5.63 -3.27 10.96
CA ASN A 23 7.02 -3.62 11.23
C ASN A 23 7.20 -3.95 12.72
N TYR A 24 7.23 -5.24 13.05
CA TYR A 24 7.37 -5.70 14.44
C TYR A 24 8.79 -5.55 14.99
N GLN A 25 9.78 -5.23 14.16
CA GLN A 25 11.14 -4.97 14.63
C GLN A 25 11.25 -3.64 15.36
N ASN A 26 10.58 -2.59 14.86
CA ASN A 26 10.63 -1.24 15.42
C ASN A 26 9.28 -0.76 16.00
N GLY A 27 8.19 -1.52 15.80
CA GLY A 27 6.86 -1.17 16.29
C GLY A 27 6.14 -0.10 15.47
N VAL A 28 6.67 0.23 14.28
CA VAL A 28 6.12 1.26 13.39
C VAL A 28 5.14 0.62 12.41
N TYR A 29 4.06 1.33 12.15
CA TYR A 29 3.01 0.95 11.21
C TYR A 29 2.98 1.94 10.05
N TYR A 30 2.61 1.44 8.88
CA TYR A 30 2.51 2.25 7.67
C TYR A 30 1.17 2.01 7.00
N ASN A 31 0.52 3.08 6.54
CA ASN A 31 -0.60 2.98 5.63
C ASN A 31 -0.21 3.40 4.22
N LEU A 32 -0.59 2.61 3.23
CA LEU A 32 -0.39 2.86 1.82
C LEU A 32 -1.74 2.94 1.14
N GLU A 33 -2.00 4.03 0.44
CA GLU A 33 -3.24 4.22 -0.32
C GLU A 33 -2.94 4.58 -1.78
N GLY A 34 -3.95 4.44 -2.64
CA GLY A 34 -3.86 4.88 -4.04
C GLY A 34 -2.64 4.28 -4.75
N SER A 35 -1.81 5.15 -5.34
CA SER A 35 -0.63 4.72 -6.10
C SER A 35 0.39 3.99 -5.22
N ALA A 36 0.55 4.35 -3.95
CA ALA A 36 1.46 3.67 -3.03
C ALA A 36 1.06 2.21 -2.79
N ALA A 37 -0.23 1.95 -2.57
CA ALA A 37 -0.78 0.60 -2.44
C ALA A 37 -0.54 -0.23 -3.71
N GLN A 38 -0.78 0.35 -4.89
CA GLN A 38 -0.57 -0.35 -6.16
C GLN A 38 0.90 -0.69 -6.41
N ILE A 39 1.83 0.21 -6.04
CA ILE A 39 3.27 -0.05 -6.14
C ILE A 39 3.65 -1.24 -5.25
N TRP A 40 3.20 -1.26 -3.99
CA TRP A 40 3.45 -2.39 -3.10
C TRP A 40 2.95 -3.72 -3.67
N LEU A 41 1.71 -3.75 -4.17
CA LEU A 41 1.13 -4.95 -4.77
C LEU A 41 1.89 -5.42 -6.01
N GLY A 42 2.41 -4.49 -6.82
CA GLY A 42 3.25 -4.81 -7.97
C GLY A 42 4.59 -5.42 -7.54
N LEU A 43 5.25 -4.82 -6.54
CA LEU A 43 6.49 -5.36 -5.98
C LEU A 43 6.29 -6.74 -5.34
N LYS A 44 5.14 -6.98 -4.70
CA LYS A 44 4.79 -8.27 -4.09
C LYS A 44 4.72 -9.42 -5.10
N VAL A 45 4.38 -9.12 -6.35
CA VAL A 45 4.40 -10.09 -7.47
C VAL A 45 5.66 -9.96 -8.33
N ASN A 46 6.73 -9.37 -7.79
CA ASN A 46 8.05 -9.22 -8.44
C ASN A 46 8.06 -8.41 -9.76
N ARG A 47 7.14 -7.45 -9.93
CA ARG A 47 7.23 -6.47 -11.03
C ARG A 47 8.42 -5.52 -10.82
N THR A 48 9.04 -5.08 -11.92
CA THR A 48 10.07 -4.04 -11.84
C THR A 48 9.42 -2.67 -11.62
N VAL A 49 10.23 -1.72 -11.18
CA VAL A 49 9.81 -0.33 -11.04
C VAL A 49 9.29 0.25 -12.36
N GLU A 50 9.93 -0.11 -13.48
CA GLU A 50 9.55 0.34 -14.81
C GLU A 50 8.21 -0.28 -15.26
N GLU A 51 7.99 -1.57 -15.00
CA GLU A 51 6.71 -2.24 -15.29
C GLU A 51 5.57 -1.61 -14.48
N ILE A 52 5.83 -1.32 -13.20
CA ILE A 52 4.86 -0.67 -12.31
C ILE A 52 4.55 0.75 -12.79
N GLY A 53 5.59 1.55 -13.06
CA GLY A 53 5.44 2.93 -13.54
C GLY A 53 4.65 3.01 -14.85
N SER A 54 4.95 2.14 -15.81
CA SER A 54 4.21 2.06 -17.07
C SER A 54 2.74 1.67 -16.88
N ALA A 55 2.45 0.73 -15.99
CA ALA A 55 1.08 0.29 -15.73
C ALA A 55 0.25 1.38 -15.02
N ILE A 56 0.85 2.08 -14.06
CA ILE A 56 0.20 3.21 -13.36
C ILE A 56 -0.06 4.37 -14.33
N ALA A 57 0.91 4.69 -15.19
CA ALA A 57 0.74 5.71 -16.22
C ALA A 57 -0.40 5.37 -17.19
N ALA A 58 -0.50 4.11 -17.61
CA ALA A 58 -1.61 3.65 -18.45
C ALA A 58 -2.97 3.76 -17.73
N ALA A 59 -3.04 3.42 -16.44
CA ALA A 59 -4.27 3.48 -15.65
C ALA A 59 -4.75 4.92 -15.37
N THR A 60 -3.81 5.86 -15.27
CA THR A 60 -4.09 7.27 -14.90
C THR A 60 -4.06 8.23 -16.09
N GLY A 61 -3.64 7.77 -17.26
CA GLY A 61 -3.42 8.60 -18.45
C GLY A 61 -2.26 9.59 -18.31
N GLY A 62 -1.30 9.32 -17.43
CA GLY A 62 -0.17 10.20 -17.13
C GLY A 62 1.09 9.94 -17.96
N ASP A 63 2.12 10.77 -17.75
CA ASP A 63 3.41 10.66 -18.43
C ASP A 63 4.27 9.53 -17.82
N VAL A 64 4.68 8.56 -18.66
CA VAL A 64 5.41 7.36 -18.22
C VAL A 64 6.76 7.70 -17.58
N PRO A 65 7.65 8.53 -18.18
CA PRO A 65 8.91 8.94 -17.55
C PRO A 65 8.71 9.60 -16.18
N PHE A 66 7.79 10.57 -16.08
CA PHE A 66 7.50 11.25 -14.83
C PHE A 66 6.99 10.30 -13.74
N ILE A 67 5.99 9.46 -14.06
CA ILE A 67 5.41 8.52 -13.09
C ILE A 67 6.45 7.51 -12.65
N THR A 68 7.26 6.98 -13.58
CA THR A 68 8.31 6.01 -13.26
C THR A 68 9.36 6.62 -12.33
N GLN A 69 9.75 7.87 -12.55
CA GLN A 69 10.62 8.60 -11.62
C GLN A 69 10.01 8.70 -10.22
N GLN A 70 8.70 8.93 -10.12
CA GLN A 70 8.02 9.01 -8.83
C GLN A 70 7.93 7.64 -8.14
N VAL A 71 7.75 6.56 -8.89
CA VAL A 71 7.83 5.19 -8.34
C VAL A 71 9.24 4.89 -7.83
N HIS A 72 10.30 5.28 -8.55
CA HIS A 72 11.68 5.13 -8.06
C HIS A 72 11.89 5.86 -6.73
N ALA A 73 11.53 7.14 -6.65
CA ALA A 73 11.70 7.93 -5.43
C ALA A 73 10.96 7.31 -4.23
N PHE A 74 9.77 6.76 -4.47
CA PHE A 74 9.00 6.08 -3.44
C PHE A 74 9.66 4.76 -3.01
N VAL A 75 10.12 3.94 -3.96
CA VAL A 75 10.87 2.71 -3.69
C VAL A 75 12.14 2.98 -2.89
N ASP A 76 12.87 4.05 -3.20
CA ASP A 76 14.04 4.48 -2.42
C ASP A 76 13.63 4.84 -0.97
N GLY A 77 12.49 5.51 -0.79
CA GLY A 77 11.92 5.77 0.53
C GLY A 77 11.56 4.49 1.30
N MET A 78 10.96 3.50 0.62
CA MET A 78 10.64 2.21 1.23
C MET A 78 11.90 1.43 1.63
N LEU A 79 12.97 1.48 0.82
CA LEU A 79 14.26 0.89 1.17
C LEU A 79 14.87 1.57 2.40
N ALA A 80 14.83 2.91 2.45
CA ALA A 80 15.36 3.69 3.57
C ALA A 80 14.62 3.40 4.89
N GLU A 81 13.30 3.18 4.85
CA GLU A 81 12.48 2.77 6.00
C GLU A 81 12.54 1.26 6.30
N GLY A 82 13.25 0.47 5.48
CA GLY A 82 13.36 -0.98 5.64
C GLY A 82 12.05 -1.74 5.40
N LEU A 83 11.15 -1.21 4.57
CA LEU A 83 9.88 -1.84 4.19
C LEU A 83 10.02 -2.83 3.03
N ILE A 84 11.09 -2.67 2.26
CA ILE A 84 11.54 -3.61 1.23
C ILE A 84 13.04 -3.78 1.37
N ALA A 85 13.57 -4.84 0.76
CA ALA A 85 15.00 -5.11 0.77
C ALA A 85 15.53 -5.38 -0.63
N GLU A 86 16.83 -5.18 -0.82
CA GLU A 86 17.54 -5.71 -1.96
C GLU A 86 17.58 -7.24 -1.86
N GLY A 87 17.15 -7.92 -2.92
CA GLY A 87 17.06 -9.37 -2.96
C GLY A 87 17.81 -9.97 -4.15
N ALA A 88 17.90 -11.30 -4.16
CA ALA A 88 18.19 -12.02 -5.38
C ALA A 88 16.98 -11.89 -6.33
N ALA A 89 17.22 -11.92 -7.64
CA ALA A 89 16.14 -12.07 -8.59
C ALA A 89 15.56 -13.48 -8.40
N ASP A 90 14.53 -13.59 -7.56
CA ASP A 90 13.74 -14.82 -7.48
C ASP A 90 13.13 -15.09 -8.85
N ALA A 91 12.87 -16.37 -9.12
CA ALA A 91 12.18 -16.76 -10.34
C ALA A 91 10.85 -16.01 -10.41
N ARG A 92 10.72 -15.17 -11.44
CA ARG A 92 9.48 -14.44 -11.71
C ARG A 92 8.39 -15.44 -12.06
N ASP A 93 7.37 -15.50 -11.22
CA ASP A 93 6.15 -16.22 -11.55
C ASP A 93 5.35 -15.40 -12.58
N GLU A 94 5.43 -15.81 -13.85
CA GLU A 94 4.74 -15.13 -14.95
C GLU A 94 3.22 -15.08 -14.77
N ALA A 95 2.61 -16.06 -14.09
CA ALA A 95 1.17 -16.07 -13.86
C ALA A 95 0.78 -15.04 -12.79
N ALA A 96 1.56 -14.91 -11.71
CA ALA A 96 1.34 -13.89 -10.69
C ALA A 96 1.53 -12.47 -11.27
N ILE A 97 2.57 -12.31 -12.09
CA ILE A 97 2.87 -11.08 -12.84
C ILE A 97 1.70 -10.69 -13.74
N ALA A 98 1.18 -11.62 -14.54
CA ALA A 98 0.09 -11.37 -15.48
C ALA A 98 -1.23 -10.97 -14.81
N ASN A 99 -1.48 -11.43 -13.59
CA ASN A 99 -2.71 -11.17 -12.84
C ASN A 99 -2.71 -9.82 -12.10
N TRP A 100 -1.57 -9.13 -12.01
CA TRP A 100 -1.52 -7.80 -11.40
C TRP A 100 -1.84 -6.71 -12.42
N ALA A 101 -2.79 -5.84 -12.06
CA ALA A 101 -3.08 -4.59 -12.75
C ALA A 101 -3.45 -3.51 -11.72
N PRO A 102 -2.92 -2.28 -11.83
CA PRO A 102 -3.22 -1.23 -10.88
C PRO A 102 -4.68 -0.77 -11.00
N VAL A 103 -5.38 -0.69 -9.87
CA VAL A 103 -6.75 -0.17 -9.80
C VAL A 103 -6.69 1.26 -9.25
N LEU A 104 -6.73 2.25 -10.14
CA LEU A 104 -6.68 3.67 -9.81
C LEU A 104 -7.81 4.42 -10.51
N THR A 105 -8.37 5.42 -9.83
CA THR A 105 -9.41 6.30 -10.38
C THR A 105 -8.89 7.74 -10.44
N GLY A 106 -9.08 8.39 -11.59
CA GLY A 106 -8.69 9.78 -11.78
C GLY A 106 -7.20 9.98 -12.12
N ALA A 107 -6.71 11.19 -11.84
CA ALA A 107 -5.34 11.59 -12.16
C ALA A 107 -4.31 10.93 -11.22
N PHE A 108 -3.09 10.76 -11.71
CA PHE A 108 -1.99 10.27 -10.89
C PHE A 108 -1.73 11.21 -9.70
N VAL A 109 -1.67 10.63 -8.51
CA VAL A 109 -1.21 11.26 -7.28
C VAL A 109 0.11 10.60 -6.88
N ALA A 110 1.10 11.41 -6.49
CA ALA A 110 2.40 10.90 -6.08
C ALA A 110 2.27 9.93 -4.89
N PRO A 111 2.94 8.77 -4.94
CA PRO A 111 2.85 7.78 -3.87
C PRO A 111 3.55 8.25 -2.59
N GLU A 112 2.88 8.08 -1.47
CA GLU A 112 3.38 8.39 -0.13
C GLU A 112 2.94 7.28 0.84
N PHE A 113 3.73 7.06 1.90
CA PHE A 113 3.34 6.20 3.01
C PHE A 113 3.07 7.05 4.24
N GLN A 114 1.95 6.81 4.91
CA GLN A 114 1.68 7.42 6.20
C GLN A 114 2.32 6.57 7.28
N ARG A 115 3.17 7.18 8.10
CA ARG A 115 3.90 6.50 9.18
C ARG A 115 3.24 6.75 10.52
N PHE A 116 3.12 5.70 11.33
CA PHE A 116 2.57 5.74 12.67
C PHE A 116 3.53 5.04 13.62
N ASP A 117 4.07 5.77 14.61
CA ASP A 117 5.10 5.23 15.50
C ASP A 117 4.51 4.27 16.56
N ASN A 118 3.18 4.14 16.61
CA ASN A 118 2.50 3.16 17.43
C ASN A 118 1.13 2.78 16.84
N LEU A 119 0.62 1.61 17.24
CA LEU A 119 -0.68 1.09 16.78
C LEU A 119 -1.85 2.01 17.16
N ARG A 120 -1.75 2.74 18.28
CA ARG A 120 -2.84 3.62 18.75
C ARG A 120 -3.10 4.74 17.75
N GLU A 121 -2.06 5.32 17.16
CA GLU A 121 -2.20 6.37 16.14
C GLU A 121 -2.87 5.86 14.87
N LEU A 122 -2.53 4.64 14.43
CA LEU A 122 -3.21 4.02 13.30
C LEU A 122 -4.70 3.78 13.59
N LEU A 123 -5.05 3.28 14.78
CA LEU A 123 -6.44 3.01 15.17
C LEU A 123 -7.30 4.27 15.22
N LEU A 124 -6.72 5.45 15.47
CA LEU A 124 -7.46 6.72 15.46
C LEU A 124 -7.94 7.14 14.06
N MET A 125 -7.44 6.51 13.00
CA MET A 125 -7.94 6.74 11.64
C MET A 125 -9.24 6.00 11.32
N ASP A 126 -9.64 5.03 12.14
CA ASP A 126 -10.88 4.28 11.89
C ASP A 126 -12.12 5.14 12.19
N PRO A 127 -13.05 5.33 11.22
CA PRO A 127 -14.26 6.14 11.40
C PRO A 127 -15.15 5.70 12.56
N VAL A 128 -15.02 4.45 13.03
CA VAL A 128 -15.79 3.92 14.17
C VAL A 128 -15.48 4.69 15.47
N HIS A 129 -14.33 5.36 15.57
CA HIS A 129 -13.98 6.18 16.72
C HIS A 129 -14.74 7.52 16.81
N ASP A 130 -15.41 7.96 15.74
CA ASP A 130 -16.24 9.17 15.71
C ASP A 130 -17.71 8.89 16.10
N ALA A 131 -17.99 7.69 16.62
CA ALA A 131 -19.24 7.45 17.32
C ALA A 131 -19.24 8.29 18.60
N GLY A 132 -20.14 9.28 18.70
CA GLY A 132 -20.44 9.96 19.96
C GLY A 132 -20.82 8.96 21.07
N GLU A 133 -21.05 9.46 22.30
CA GLU A 133 -21.27 8.69 23.54
C GLU A 133 -22.28 7.51 23.46
N GLU A 134 -23.07 7.40 22.38
CA GLU A 134 -24.04 6.33 22.15
C GLU A 134 -23.43 5.01 21.60
N GLY A 135 -22.21 5.04 21.04
CA GLY A 135 -21.48 3.83 20.60
C GLY A 135 -22.16 3.02 19.47
N TRP A 136 -21.42 2.05 18.91
CA TRP A 136 -21.90 1.17 17.84
C TRP A 136 -22.26 -0.23 18.35
N PRO A 137 -23.27 -0.92 17.81
CA PRO A 137 -24.28 -0.43 16.86
C PRO A 137 -25.41 0.34 17.55
N LEU A 138 -25.90 1.37 16.87
CA LEU A 138 -27.19 1.98 17.17
C LEU A 138 -28.26 0.88 17.06
N ARG A 139 -28.85 0.47 18.18
CA ARG A 139 -30.00 -0.42 18.13
C ARG A 139 -31.09 0.31 17.36
N GLU A 140 -31.48 -0.22 16.21
CA GLU A 140 -32.73 0.18 15.57
C GLU A 140 -33.83 0.03 16.61
N THR A 141 -34.43 1.15 16.99
CA THR A 141 -35.56 1.14 17.92
C THR A 141 -36.64 0.30 17.24
N GLN A 142 -36.94 -0.86 17.81
CA GLN A 142 -38.03 -1.70 17.35
C GLN A 142 -39.32 -0.96 17.67
N GLU A 143 -39.85 -0.19 16.72
CA GLU A 143 -41.23 0.30 16.79
C GLU A 143 -42.17 -0.90 16.73
N SER A 144 -42.59 -1.36 17.90
CA SER A 144 -43.72 -2.28 18.05
C SER A 144 -45.00 -1.59 17.60
N LYS A 145 -45.78 -2.26 16.75
CA LYS A 145 -47.20 -1.97 16.62
C LYS A 145 -48.01 -3.26 16.57
#